data_AF-A0A418CPK4-F1
#
_entry.id   AF-A0A418CPK4-F1
#
_cell.length_a   1.000
_cell.length_b   1.000
_cell.length_c   1.000
_cell.angle_alpha   90.00
_cell.angle_beta   90.00
_cell.angle_gamma   90.00
#
_symmetry.space_group_name_H-M   'P 1'
#
loop_
_entity.id
_entity.type
_entity.pdbx_description
1 polymer ?
#
loop_
_entity_poly.entity_id
_entity_poly.type
_entity_poly.pdbx_seq_one_letter_code
_entity_poly.pdbx_strand_id
1 'polypeptide(L)'
;MGRIQRSEHVFPYGWDVVTAAFWRKYPHPMLPHVEKMDVISRFIDEQGCLHTARLGVCSPINVPSWVTSIAVVDEICTYAAAESILSPSQPSTLYTQVSRVNALLPFFSQAFEEYWVERGTATARQGVLAMDELCSGKSSC
;
A
#
# COMPACT_ATOMS: atom_id res chain seq x y z
N MET A 1 0.73 -13.44 -14.94
CA MET A 1 -0.68 -12.98 -15.12
C MET A 1 -1.02 -12.09 -13.93
N GLY A 2 -1.27 -10.79 -14.12
CA GLY A 2 -1.37 -9.84 -12.99
C GLY A 2 -2.55 -10.12 -12.06
N ARG A 3 -2.32 -10.15 -10.74
CA ARG A 3 -3.37 -10.37 -9.73
C ARG A 3 -3.77 -9.04 -9.09
N ILE A 4 -5.07 -8.82 -8.95
CA ILE A 4 -5.65 -7.65 -8.28
C ILE A 4 -5.92 -8.02 -6.82
N GLN A 5 -5.47 -7.16 -5.90
CA GLN A 5 -5.71 -7.26 -4.47
C GLN A 5 -6.42 -5.98 -4.02
N ARG A 6 -7.46 -6.14 -3.18
CA ARG A 6 -8.21 -5.03 -2.60
C ARG A 6 -8.14 -5.15 -1.08
N SER A 7 -7.81 -4.04 -0.42
CA SER A 7 -7.77 -3.91 1.02
C SER A 7 -8.54 -2.66 1.43
N GLU A 8 -9.35 -2.78 2.47
CA GLU A 8 -10.13 -1.70 3.04
C GLU A 8 -9.85 -1.62 4.54
N HIS A 9 -9.65 -0.41 5.04
CA HIS A 9 -9.39 -0.17 6.44
C HIS A 9 -9.93 1.20 6.87
N VAL A 10 -10.53 1.27 8.06
CA VAL A 10 -11.00 2.52 8.65
C VAL A 10 -10.00 2.94 9.71
N PHE A 11 -9.30 4.05 9.44
CA PHE A 11 -8.36 4.64 10.38
C PHE A 11 -9.12 5.59 11.33
N PRO A 12 -8.92 5.50 12.67
CA PRO A 12 -9.54 6.40 13.65
C PRO A 12 -8.83 7.76 13.73
N TYR A 13 -8.41 8.28 12.58
CA TYR A 13 -7.67 9.53 12.43
C TYR A 13 -8.27 10.36 11.29
N GLY A 14 -8.10 11.69 11.39
CA GLY A 14 -8.51 12.62 10.34
C GLY A 14 -7.77 12.40 9.03
N TRP A 15 -8.38 12.87 7.94
CA TRP A 15 -7.85 12.66 6.58
C TRP A 15 -6.44 13.26 6.41
N ASP A 16 -6.16 14.35 7.12
CA ASP A 16 -4.88 15.05 7.15
C ASP A 16 -3.77 14.17 7.75
N VAL A 17 -4.05 13.50 8.86
CA VAL A 17 -3.10 12.58 9.52
C VAL A 17 -2.87 11.34 8.65
N VAL A 18 -3.94 10.73 8.14
CA VAL A 18 -3.85 9.51 7.33
C VAL A 18 -3.11 9.78 6.01
N THR A 19 -3.43 10.87 5.32
CA THR A 19 -2.73 11.20 4.09
C THR A 19 -1.27 11.56 4.35
N ALA A 20 -0.95 12.32 5.40
CA ALA A 20 0.44 12.62 5.77
C ALA A 20 1.25 11.35 6.09
N ALA A 21 0.68 10.42 6.87
CA ALA A 21 1.29 9.12 7.15
C ALA A 21 1.53 8.33 5.86
N PHE A 22 0.58 8.36 4.93
CA PHE A 22 0.71 7.67 3.65
C PHE A 22 1.87 8.18 2.80
N TRP A 23 2.10 9.49 2.77
CA TRP A 23 3.24 10.09 2.07
C TRP A 23 4.57 9.74 2.71
N ARG A 24 4.57 9.44 4.01
CA ARG A 24 5.76 9.05 4.79
C ARG A 24 5.93 7.54 4.91
N LYS A 25 5.03 6.74 4.32
CA LYS A 25 5.02 5.27 4.41
C LYS A 25 6.29 4.62 3.86
N TYR A 26 7.05 5.31 3.01
CA TYR A 26 8.29 4.79 2.44
C TYR A 26 9.43 5.82 2.57
N PRO A 27 10.66 5.38 2.88
CA PRO A 27 11.05 4.01 3.27
C PRO A 27 10.57 3.66 4.70
N HIS A 28 10.17 2.40 4.95
CA HIS A 28 9.71 1.95 6.28
C HIS A 28 10.24 0.55 6.63
N PRO A 29 10.71 0.28 7.87
CA PRO A 29 11.30 -1.00 8.26
C PRO A 29 10.41 -2.22 8.05
N MET A 30 9.09 -2.06 8.22
CA MET A 30 8.11 -3.13 7.97
C MET A 30 7.86 -3.41 6.47
N LEU A 31 8.33 -2.53 5.58
CA LEU A 31 8.09 -2.59 4.13
C LEU A 31 9.41 -2.52 3.34
N PRO A 32 10.41 -3.38 3.64
CA PRO A 32 11.76 -3.26 3.07
C PRO A 32 11.83 -3.64 1.59
N HIS A 33 10.78 -4.25 1.04
CA HIS A 33 10.70 -4.69 -0.36
C HIS A 33 10.36 -3.54 -1.32
N VAL A 34 9.84 -2.42 -0.82
CA VAL A 34 9.49 -1.28 -1.67
C VAL A 34 10.75 -0.45 -1.89
N GLU A 35 11.27 -0.47 -3.11
CA GLU A 35 12.47 0.31 -3.46
C GLU A 35 12.11 1.73 -3.87
N LYS A 36 11.07 1.86 -4.71
CA LYS A 36 10.62 3.13 -5.26
C LYS A 36 9.11 3.14 -5.42
N MET A 37 8.53 4.32 -5.32
CA MET A 37 7.10 4.54 -5.49
C MET A 37 6.88 5.93 -6.09
N ASP A 38 6.28 5.98 -7.27
CA ASP A 38 6.00 7.23 -7.99
C ASP A 38 4.50 7.46 -8.10
N VAL A 39 4.07 8.72 -8.05
CA VAL A 39 2.65 9.09 -8.24
C VAL A 39 2.39 9.32 -9.72
N ILE A 40 1.45 8.56 -10.28
CA ILE A 40 1.05 8.67 -11.68
C ILE A 40 -0.05 9.72 -11.85
N SER A 41 -1.04 9.70 -10.97
CA SER A 41 -2.12 10.69 -11.00
C SER A 41 -2.72 10.87 -9.61
N ARG A 42 -3.28 12.07 -9.39
CA ARG A 42 -3.99 12.41 -8.17
C ARG A 42 -5.04 13.45 -8.45
N PHE A 43 -6.26 13.19 -7.99
CA PHE A 43 -7.39 14.11 -8.14
C PHE A 43 -8.42 13.88 -7.02
N ILE A 44 -9.26 14.87 -6.78
CA ILE A 44 -10.42 14.77 -5.91
C ILE A 44 -11.65 14.61 -6.82
N ASP A 45 -12.52 13.66 -6.54
CA ASP A 45 -13.76 13.47 -7.30
C ASP A 45 -14.86 14.44 -6.84
N GLU A 46 -16.01 14.39 -7.53
CA GLU A 46 -17.17 15.24 -7.21
C GLU A 46 -17.77 14.93 -5.82
N GLN A 47 -17.49 13.75 -5.27
CA GLN A 47 -17.92 13.30 -3.96
C GLN A 47 -16.94 13.73 -2.84
N GLY A 48 -15.85 14.42 -3.19
CA GLY A 48 -14.82 14.87 -2.26
C GLY A 48 -13.83 13.77 -1.83
N CYS A 49 -13.82 12.62 -2.52
CA CYS A 49 -12.86 11.55 -2.26
C CYS A 49 -11.54 11.81 -3.00
N LEU A 50 -10.43 11.61 -2.30
CA LEU A 50 -9.10 11.72 -2.90
C LEU A 50 -8.73 10.39 -3.56
N HIS A 51 -8.43 10.43 -4.86
CA HIS A 51 -7.91 9.30 -5.62
C HIS A 51 -6.43 9.52 -5.92
N THR A 52 -5.61 8.51 -5.64
CA THR A 52 -4.17 8.52 -5.91
C THR A 52 -3.77 7.24 -6.61
N ALA A 53 -3.24 7.35 -7.83
CA ALA A 53 -2.63 6.23 -8.54
C ALA A 53 -1.11 6.27 -8.38
N ARG A 54 -0.49 5.16 -8.00
CA ARG A 54 0.97 5.04 -7.85
C ARG A 54 1.52 3.84 -8.60
N LEU A 55 2.79 3.95 -8.97
CA LEU A 55 3.58 2.90 -9.58
C LEU A 55 4.79 2.62 -8.68
N GLY A 56 4.83 1.41 -8.14
CA GLY A 56 5.89 0.94 -7.26
C GLY A 56 6.82 -0.05 -7.97
N VAL A 57 8.11 0.06 -7.65
CA VAL A 57 9.11 -0.97 -7.95
C VAL A 57 9.42 -1.68 -6.65
N CYS A 58 9.13 -2.98 -6.63
CA CYS A 58 9.36 -3.83 -5.48
C CYS A 58 10.42 -4.88 -5.79
N SER A 59 11.38 -5.01 -4.89
CA SER A 59 12.39 -6.04 -4.93
C SER A 59 11.94 -7.29 -4.20
N PRO A 60 12.40 -8.47 -4.62
CA PRO A 60 11.99 -9.72 -4.02
C PRO A 60 12.75 -9.94 -2.70
N ILE A 61 12.02 -10.18 -1.61
CA ILE A 61 12.58 -10.61 -0.32
C ILE A 61 13.03 -12.08 -0.37
N ASN A 62 14.33 -12.35 -0.19
CA ASN A 62 14.93 -13.69 -0.15
C ASN A 62 15.09 -14.37 -1.53
N VAL A 63 15.42 -13.62 -2.58
CA VAL A 63 15.95 -14.22 -3.82
C VAL A 63 17.46 -14.29 -3.79
N PRO A 64 18.07 -15.32 -4.42
CA PRO A 64 19.50 -15.33 -4.68
C PRO A 64 19.92 -14.10 -5.49
N SER A 65 21.11 -13.54 -5.21
CA SER A 65 21.62 -12.31 -5.83
C SER A 65 21.80 -12.36 -7.35
N TRP A 66 21.83 -13.56 -7.94
CA TRP A 66 21.88 -13.76 -9.39
C TRP A 66 20.50 -13.66 -10.07
N VAL A 67 19.40 -13.64 -9.31
CA VAL A 67 18.04 -13.50 -9.83
C VAL A 67 17.67 -12.03 -9.85
N THR A 68 17.67 -11.44 -11.05
CA THR A 68 17.13 -10.09 -11.23
C THR A 68 15.63 -10.21 -11.42
N SER A 69 14.85 -9.87 -10.39
CA SER A 69 13.40 -9.85 -10.47
C SER A 69 12.87 -8.52 -9.97
N ILE A 70 11.97 -7.95 -10.74
CA ILE A 70 11.30 -6.70 -10.42
C ILE A 70 9.80 -6.96 -10.48
N ALA A 71 9.11 -6.63 -9.39
CA ALA A 71 7.67 -6.54 -9.39
C ALA A 71 7.26 -5.08 -9.56
N VAL A 72 6.40 -4.84 -10.53
CA VAL A 72 5.76 -3.54 -10.72
C VAL A 72 4.39 -3.60 -10.05
N VAL A 73 4.13 -2.68 -9.13
CA VAL A 73 2.87 -2.59 -8.41
C VAL A 73 2.15 -1.33 -8.85
N ASP A 74 1.00 -1.48 -9.51
CA ASP A 74 0.09 -0.37 -9.77
C ASP A 74 -0.98 -0.35 -8.69
N GLU A 75 -1.02 0.72 -7.90
CA GLU A 75 -1.97 0.84 -6.82
C GLU A 75 -2.81 2.11 -6.91
N ILE A 76 -4.09 1.95 -6.60
CA ILE A 76 -5.07 3.02 -6.51
C ILE A 76 -5.50 3.11 -5.04
N CYS A 77 -5.25 4.26 -4.45
CA CYS A 77 -5.62 4.58 -3.08
C CYS A 77 -6.74 5.61 -3.09
N THR A 78 -7.86 5.27 -2.45
CA THR A 78 -9.02 6.14 -2.28
C THR A 78 -9.19 6.47 -0.80
N TYR A 79 -9.37 7.76 -0.51
CA TYR A 79 -9.62 8.27 0.85
C TYR A 79 -10.98 8.94 0.88
N ALA A 80 -11.83 8.48 1.79
CA ALA A 80 -13.16 9.05 2.02
C ALA A 80 -13.36 9.33 3.51
N ALA A 81 -14.19 10.32 3.83
CA ALA A 81 -14.65 10.51 5.20
C ALA A 81 -15.48 9.29 5.62
N ALA A 82 -15.14 8.70 6.76
CA ALA A 82 -15.91 7.62 7.35
C ALA A 82 -16.69 8.15 8.55
N GLU A 83 -17.91 7.65 8.73
CA GLU A 83 -18.62 7.83 9.99
C GLU A 83 -17.93 7.00 11.08
N SER A 84 -17.49 7.70 12.13
CA SER A 84 -16.81 7.09 13.26
C SER A 84 -17.79 6.24 14.07
N ILE A 85 -17.55 4.92 14.11
CA ILE A 85 -18.34 3.97 14.91
C ILE A 85 -18.19 4.27 16.41
N LEU A 86 -17.07 4.89 16.80
CA LEU A 86 -16.68 5.09 18.20
C LEU A 86 -17.19 6.42 18.78
N SER A 87 -17.37 7.47 17.98
CA SER A 87 -17.89 8.78 18.39
C SER A 87 -18.15 9.70 17.19
N PRO A 88 -19.34 10.31 17.05
CA PRO A 88 -19.67 11.22 15.94
C PRO A 88 -18.85 12.52 15.90
N SER A 89 -18.03 12.78 16.93
CA SER A 89 -17.15 13.96 17.02
C SER A 89 -15.71 13.70 16.56
N GLN A 90 -15.28 12.45 16.41
CA GLN A 90 -13.90 12.13 16.04
C GLN A 90 -13.82 11.84 14.55
N PRO A 91 -12.95 12.54 13.79
CA PRO A 91 -12.82 12.31 12.36
C PRO A 91 -12.17 10.95 12.10
N SER A 92 -12.81 10.12 11.29
CA SER A 92 -12.26 8.86 10.79
C SER A 92 -12.18 8.85 9.27
N THR A 93 -11.21 8.12 8.74
CA THR A 93 -10.95 8.05 7.30
C THR A 93 -11.07 6.62 6.81
N LEU A 94 -11.95 6.39 5.83
CA LEU A 94 -11.99 5.14 5.08
C LEU A 94 -10.89 5.17 4.04
N TYR A 95 -9.98 4.21 4.16
CA TYR A 95 -8.87 4.00 3.23
C TYR A 95 -9.11 2.71 2.45
N THR A 96 -9.18 2.84 1.13
CA THR A 96 -9.31 1.71 0.20
C THR A 96 -8.09 1.66 -0.69
N GLN A 97 -7.37 0.54 -0.67
CA GLN A 97 -6.22 0.28 -1.53
C GLN A 97 -6.54 -0.85 -2.50
N VAL A 98 -6.47 -0.59 -3.80
CA VAL A 98 -6.54 -1.59 -4.85
C VAL A 98 -5.19 -1.65 -5.53
N SER A 99 -4.45 -2.73 -5.35
CA SER A 99 -3.13 -2.95 -5.96
C SER A 99 -3.20 -4.09 -6.96
N ARG A 100 -2.68 -3.86 -8.16
CA ARG A 100 -2.38 -4.90 -9.13
C ARG A 100 -0.87 -5.10 -9.14
N VAL A 101 -0.46 -6.37 -9.13
CA VAL A 101 0.96 -6.74 -9.09
C VAL A 101 1.29 -7.43 -10.39
N ASN A 102 2.23 -6.84 -11.13
CA ASN A 102 2.79 -7.39 -12.35
C ASN A 102 4.23 -7.78 -12.06
N ALA A 103 4.44 -9.07 -11.77
CA ALA A 103 5.78 -9.63 -11.59
C ALA A 103 6.38 -9.94 -12.97
N LEU A 104 7.57 -9.41 -13.25
CA LEU A 104 8.35 -9.80 -14.42
C LEU A 104 9.46 -10.75 -13.95
N LEU A 105 9.25 -12.05 -14.16
CA LEU A 105 10.21 -13.10 -13.85
C LEU A 105 10.63 -13.81 -15.15
N PRO A 106 11.70 -13.36 -15.82
CA PRO A 106 12.21 -14.09 -16.96
C PRO A 106 12.74 -15.46 -16.48
N PHE A 107 12.21 -16.54 -17.07
CA PHE A 107 12.67 -17.94 -16.93
C PHE A 107 12.33 -18.74 -15.66
N PHE A 108 11.40 -18.28 -14.79
CA PHE A 108 10.99 -19.07 -13.59
C PHE A 108 9.59 -19.69 -13.72
N SER A 109 9.36 -20.78 -12.95
CA SER A 109 8.11 -21.55 -12.99
C SER A 109 6.92 -20.77 -12.39
N GLN A 110 5.73 -21.05 -12.93
CA GLN A 110 4.45 -20.48 -12.48
C GLN A 110 4.20 -20.67 -10.97
N ALA A 111 4.70 -21.76 -10.39
CA ALA A 111 4.61 -22.04 -8.94
C ALA A 111 5.39 -21.01 -8.09
N PHE A 112 6.49 -20.46 -8.61
CA PHE A 112 7.22 -19.40 -7.92
C PHE A 112 6.41 -18.09 -7.98
N GLU A 113 5.85 -17.75 -9.13
CA GLU A 113 4.95 -16.58 -9.30
C GLU A 113 3.78 -16.62 -8.29
N GLU A 114 3.15 -17.80 -8.10
CA GLU A 114 2.07 -17.98 -7.13
C GLU A 114 2.51 -17.78 -5.67
N TYR A 115 3.64 -18.37 -5.27
CA TYR A 115 4.21 -18.19 -3.93
C TYR A 115 4.51 -16.71 -3.60
N TRP A 116 5.00 -15.95 -4.59
CA TRP A 116 5.27 -14.52 -4.43
C TRP A 116 4.01 -13.69 -4.27
N VAL A 117 3.01 -13.97 -5.10
CA VAL A 117 1.74 -13.27 -5.07
C VAL A 117 1.01 -13.51 -3.75
N GLU A 118 1.11 -14.73 -3.19
CA GLU A 118 0.57 -15.07 -1.88
C GLU A 118 1.28 -14.28 -0.75
N ARG A 119 2.61 -14.17 -0.78
CA ARG A 119 3.34 -13.31 0.17
C ARG A 119 3.05 -11.82 0.00
N GLY A 120 2.69 -11.37 -1.20
CA GLY A 120 2.14 -10.03 -1.44
C GLY A 120 0.89 -9.74 -0.60
N THR A 121 -0.01 -10.72 -0.44
CA THR A 121 -1.21 -10.55 0.42
C THR A 121 -0.85 -10.41 1.90
N ALA A 122 0.16 -11.13 2.39
CA ALA A 122 0.64 -11.03 3.77
C ALA A 122 1.23 -9.64 4.06
N THR A 123 1.81 -9.01 3.04
CA THR A 123 2.42 -7.68 3.11
C THR A 123 1.38 -6.57 3.23
N ALA A 124 0.16 -6.75 2.70
CA ALA A 124 -0.91 -5.76 2.82
C ALA A 124 -1.25 -5.44 4.30
N ARG A 125 -1.22 -6.45 5.18
CA ARG A 125 -1.38 -6.25 6.64
C ARG A 125 -0.26 -5.42 7.23
N GLN A 126 0.98 -5.68 6.84
CA GLN A 126 2.13 -4.89 7.27
C GLN A 126 2.02 -3.43 6.81
N GLY A 127 1.43 -3.21 5.63
CA GLY A 127 1.15 -1.88 5.10
C GLY A 127 0.17 -1.07 5.95
N VAL A 128 -0.89 -1.71 6.47
CA VAL A 128 -1.86 -1.07 7.37
C VAL A 128 -1.23 -0.80 8.73
N LEU A 129 -0.44 -1.73 9.27
CA LEU A 129 0.24 -1.55 10.55
C LEU A 129 1.28 -0.42 10.50
N ALA A 130 2.06 -0.32 9.42
CA ALA A 130 2.99 0.80 9.23
C ALA A 130 2.27 2.14 9.17
N MET A 131 1.10 2.18 8.52
CA MET A 131 0.25 3.37 8.49
C MET A 131 -0.27 3.74 9.88
N ASP A 132 -0.70 2.75 10.68
CA ASP A 132 -1.17 2.99 12.05
C ASP A 132 -0.04 3.49 12.97
N GLU A 133 1.16 2.92 12.86
CA GLU A 133 2.36 3.39 13.56
C GLU A 133 2.63 4.87 13.24
N LEU A 134 2.62 5.23 11.95
CA LEU A 134 2.84 6.60 11.48
C LEU A 134 1.73 7.57 11.92
N CYS A 135 0.46 7.14 11.87
CA CYS A 135 -0.67 7.96 12.33
C CYS A 135 -0.62 8.19 13.84
N SER A 136 -0.16 7.20 14.61
CA SER A 136 -0.02 7.30 16.07
C SER A 136 1.12 8.22 16.52
N GLY A 137 1.94 8.73 15.58
CA GLY A 137 3.06 9.62 15.88
C GLY A 137 4.26 8.93 16.52
N LYS A 138 4.24 7.59 16.62
CA LYS A 138 5.39 6.78 17.06
C LYS A 138 6.40 6.66 15.92
N SER A 139 6.98 7.76 15.47
CA SER A 139 8.14 7.66 14.60
C SER A 139 9.30 7.11 15.42
N SER A 140 9.62 5.83 15.22
CA SER A 140 10.81 5.19 15.78
C SER A 140 12.04 6.09 15.53
N CYS A 141 12.55 6.70 16.61
CA CYS A 141 13.86 7.37 16.65
C CYS A 141 14.97 6.33 16.61
#